data_AF-A0ABD1WPW0-F1
#
_entry.id   AF-A0ABD1WPW0-F1
#
_cell.length_a   1.000
_cell.length_b   1.000
_cell.length_c   1.000
_cell.angle_alpha   90.00
_cell.angle_beta   90.00
_cell.angle_gamma   90.00
#
_symmetry.space_group_name_H-M   'P 1'
#
loop_
_entity.id
_entity.type
_entity.pdbx_description
1 polymer ?
#
loop_
_entity_poly.entity_id
_entity_poly.type
_entity_poly.pdbx_seq_one_letter_code
_entity_poly.pdbx_strand_id
1 'polypeptide(L)'
;MSESLFGKDYEMKPIETRVVEALRPCMTTTSLHYHIPYSFGAASSTRVSNELGAGKPQAARIALYAVLILSVAEFITASAALYGCRYILGYAFSDEKEVVDYVKKLLLFYVYLSSSIA
;
A
#
# COMPACT_ATOMS: atom_id res chain seq x y z
N MET A 1 39.73 22.43 -17.17
CA MET A 1 39.57 23.41 -16.07
C MET A 1 38.08 23.71 -15.96
N SER A 2 37.21 22.73 -15.71
CA SER A 2 37.03 21.89 -14.50
C SER A 2 36.77 22.74 -13.26
N GLU A 3 35.50 23.01 -12.97
CA GLU A 3 34.92 23.16 -11.62
C GLU A 3 33.41 23.50 -11.70
N SER A 4 32.62 22.66 -12.37
CA SER A 4 31.15 22.82 -12.39
C SER A 4 30.39 21.52 -12.04
N LEU A 5 31.04 20.54 -11.41
CA LEU A 5 30.47 19.20 -11.22
C LEU A 5 30.64 18.56 -9.84
N PHE A 6 31.04 19.29 -8.79
CA PHE A 6 31.27 18.66 -7.48
C PHE A 6 31.05 19.65 -6.33
N GLY A 7 29.80 20.06 -6.11
CA GLY A 7 29.49 21.10 -5.11
C GLY A 7 28.02 21.27 -4.76
N LYS A 8 27.21 20.22 -4.86
CA LYS A 8 25.95 20.14 -4.09
C LYS A 8 26.20 19.21 -2.93
N ASP A 9 26.83 19.81 -1.94
CA ASP A 9 26.91 19.46 -0.53
C ASP A 9 26.38 18.07 -0.18
N TYR A 10 27.35 17.17 0.09
CA TYR A 10 27.17 16.05 1.01
C TYR A 10 26.95 16.57 2.44
N GLU A 11 25.99 17.48 2.63
CA GLU A 11 25.50 17.87 3.94
C GLU A 11 24.76 16.65 4.48
N MET A 12 25.41 15.89 5.36
CA MET A 12 24.84 14.68 5.93
C MET A 12 23.63 15.10 6.77
N LYS A 13 22.44 15.04 6.14
CA LYS A 13 21.15 15.33 6.78
C LYS A 13 21.13 14.64 8.15
N PRO A 14 20.72 15.35 9.21
CA PRO A 14 20.74 14.82 10.57
C PRO A 14 20.06 13.46 10.61
N ILE A 15 20.60 12.54 11.43
CA ILE A 15 20.21 11.12 11.44
C ILE A 15 18.68 10.96 11.50
N GLU A 16 17.99 11.74 12.35
CA GLU A 16 16.52 11.76 12.42
C GLU A 16 15.84 11.98 11.06
N THR A 17 16.33 12.92 10.25
CA THR A 17 15.74 13.22 8.94
C THR A 17 15.88 12.04 7.97
N ARG A 18 17.01 11.33 8.02
CA ARG A 18 17.22 10.14 7.17
C ARG A 18 16.31 8.99 7.58
N VAL A 19 16.09 8.79 8.89
CA VAL A 19 15.14 7.76 9.38
C VAL A 19 13.71 8.10 8.95
N VAL A 20 13.31 9.38 9.02
CA VAL A 20 11.98 9.84 8.59
C VAL A 20 11.78 9.66 7.07
N GLU A 21 12.78 9.97 6.25
CA GLU A 21 12.70 9.78 4.79
C GLU A 21 12.59 8.31 4.39
N ALA A 22 13.33 7.42 5.07
CA ALA A 22 13.25 5.98 4.84
C ALA A 22 11.93 5.36 5.34
N LEU A 23 11.36 5.88 6.43
CA LEU A 23 10.13 5.37 7.03
C LEU A 23 8.86 5.89 6.32
N ARG A 24 8.92 7.09 5.73
CA ARG A 24 7.76 7.74 5.08
C ARG A 24 7.00 6.86 4.09
N PRO A 25 7.65 6.19 3.11
CA PRO A 25 6.97 5.36 2.12
C PRO A 25 6.19 4.21 2.76
N CYS A 26 6.77 3.57 3.78
CA CYS A 26 6.15 2.48 4.51
C CYS A 26 4.91 2.95 5.26
N MET A 27 5.00 4.10 5.92
CA MET A 27 3.86 4.68 6.63
C MET A 27 2.75 5.09 5.66
N THR A 28 3.06 5.80 4.58
CA THR A 28 2.05 6.21 3.59
C THR A 28 1.37 5.01 2.92
N THR A 29 2.13 3.96 2.61
CA THR A 29 1.57 2.72 2.03
C THR A 29 0.63 2.06 3.02
N THR A 30 1.06 1.88 4.27
CA THR A 30 0.23 1.27 5.34
C THR A 30 -1.03 2.09 5.60
N SER A 31 -0.93 3.43 5.65
CA SER A 31 -2.08 4.32 5.87
C SER A 31 -3.10 4.25 4.75
N LEU A 32 -2.67 4.21 3.49
CA LEU A 32 -3.57 4.07 2.34
C LEU A 32 -4.27 2.71 2.35
N HIS A 33 -3.51 1.64 2.57
CA HIS A 33 -4.01 0.28 2.62
C HIS A 33 -5.00 0.04 3.78
N TYR A 34 -4.88 0.79 4.88
CA TYR A 34 -5.84 0.75 5.97
C TYR A 34 -7.10 1.58 5.68
N HIS A 35 -6.94 2.79 5.12
CA HIS A 35 -8.05 3.71 4.91
C HIS A 35 -9.05 3.23 3.84
N ILE A 36 -8.57 2.59 2.77
CA ILE A 36 -9.44 2.16 1.66
C ILE A 36 -10.48 1.12 2.13
N PRO A 37 -10.10 -0.04 2.69
CA PRO A 37 -11.08 -1.02 3.18
C PRO A 37 -11.91 -0.50 4.36
N TYR A 38 -11.32 0.35 5.21
CA TYR A 38 -12.05 1.00 6.31
C TYR A 38 -13.20 1.87 5.79
N SER A 39 -12.97 2.64 4.72
CA SER A 39 -13.99 3.50 4.11
C SER A 39 -15.15 2.69 3.50
N PHE A 40 -14.85 1.56 2.86
CA PHE A 40 -15.87 0.65 2.32
C PHE A 40 -16.68 0.01 3.45
N GLY A 41 -16.02 -0.42 4.53
CA GLY A 41 -16.67 -0.93 5.73
C GLY A 41 -17.65 0.08 6.32
N ALA A 42 -17.23 1.33 6.51
CA ALA A 42 -18.07 2.40 7.03
C ALA A 42 -19.30 2.67 6.13
N ALA A 43 -19.09 2.83 4.82
CA ALA A 43 -20.18 3.05 3.87
C ALA A 43 -21.15 1.85 3.79
N SER A 44 -20.62 0.63 3.85
CA SER A 44 -21.41 -0.59 3.87
C SER A 44 -22.27 -0.70 5.12
N SER A 45 -21.73 -0.34 6.28
CA SER A 45 -22.44 -0.44 7.56
C SER A 45 -23.69 0.43 7.55
N THR A 46 -23.59 1.67 7.07
CA THR A 46 -24.75 2.56 6.91
C THR A 46 -25.75 2.00 5.90
N ARG A 47 -25.29 1.50 4.74
CA ARG A 47 -26.18 0.97 3.71
C ARG A 47 -26.90 -0.30 4.17
N VAL A 48 -26.18 -1.26 4.74
CA VAL A 48 -26.72 -2.51 5.29
C VAL A 48 -27.70 -2.22 6.41
N SER A 49 -27.35 -1.32 7.34
CA SER A 49 -28.24 -0.92 8.44
C SER A 49 -29.53 -0.28 7.92
N ASN A 50 -29.45 0.58 6.90
CA ASN A 50 -30.63 1.20 6.30
C ASN A 50 -31.53 0.17 5.58
N GLU A 51 -30.96 -0.76 4.82
CA GLU A 51 -31.73 -1.81 4.15
C GLU A 51 -32.37 -2.79 5.15
N LEU A 52 -31.66 -3.15 6.22
CA LEU A 52 -32.21 -3.99 7.30
C LEU A 52 -33.31 -3.26 8.06
N GLY A 53 -33.11 -1.99 8.41
CA GLY A 53 -34.11 -1.15 9.07
C GLY A 53 -35.38 -0.93 8.22
N ALA A 54 -35.25 -0.99 6.89
CA ALA A 54 -36.37 -0.94 5.96
C ALA A 54 -37.03 -2.31 5.70
N GLY A 55 -36.60 -3.38 6.38
CA GLY A 55 -37.13 -4.73 6.20
C GLY A 55 -36.74 -5.37 4.86
N LYS A 56 -35.62 -4.95 4.25
CA LYS A 56 -35.14 -5.44 2.94
C LYS A 56 -33.85 -6.27 3.07
N PRO A 57 -33.92 -7.51 3.60
CA PRO A 57 -32.73 -8.33 3.85
C PRO A 57 -31.99 -8.73 2.56
N GLN A 58 -32.68 -8.91 1.44
CA GLN A 58 -32.03 -9.19 0.14
C GLN A 58 -31.14 -8.02 -0.30
N ALA A 59 -31.60 -6.77 -0.15
CA ALA A 59 -30.81 -5.59 -0.52
C ALA A 59 -29.58 -5.44 0.40
N ALA A 60 -29.76 -5.71 1.70
CA ALA A 60 -28.66 -5.76 2.66
C ALA A 60 -27.59 -6.80 2.29
N ARG A 61 -28.00 -8.00 1.85
CA ARG A 61 -27.07 -9.04 1.37
C ARG A 61 -26.30 -8.60 0.12
N ILE A 62 -26.96 -7.96 -0.83
CA ILE A 62 -26.30 -7.44 -2.05
C ILE A 62 -25.26 -6.38 -1.67
N ALA A 63 -25.57 -5.47 -0.73
CA ALA A 63 -24.62 -4.47 -0.25
C ALA A 63 -23.37 -5.11 0.40
N LEU A 64 -23.54 -6.18 1.17
CA LEU A 64 -22.42 -6.95 1.74
C LEU A 64 -21.56 -7.60 0.66
N TYR A 65 -22.17 -8.29 -0.31
CA TYR A 65 -21.43 -8.93 -1.41
C TYR A 65 -20.65 -7.91 -2.25
N ALA A 66 -21.24 -6.75 -2.54
CA ALA A 66 -20.56 -5.69 -3.26
C ALA A 66 -19.28 -5.23 -2.52
N VAL A 67 -19.35 -5.08 -1.20
CA VAL A 67 -18.22 -4.64 -0.39
C VAL A 67 -17.14 -5.71 -0.28
N LEU A 68 -17.51 -6.99 -0.17
CA LEU A 68 -16.56 -8.09 -0.24
C LEU A 68 -15.78 -8.09 -1.56
N ILE A 69 -16.47 -7.92 -2.69
CA ILE A 69 -15.84 -7.84 -4.01
C ILE A 69 -14.90 -6.63 -4.10
N LEU A 70 -15.33 -5.47 -3.61
CA LEU A 70 -14.49 -4.26 -3.59
C LEU A 70 -13.24 -4.42 -2.72
N SER A 71 -13.36 -5.08 -1.57
CA SER A 71 -12.21 -5.39 -0.70
C SER A 71 -11.21 -6.33 -1.38
N VAL A 72 -11.68 -7.38 -2.06
CA VAL A 72 -10.80 -8.29 -2.83
C VAL A 72 -10.12 -7.54 -3.99
N ALA A 73 -10.86 -6.70 -4.70
CA ALA A 73 -10.32 -5.91 -5.80
C ALA A 73 -9.25 -4.91 -5.34
N GLU A 74 -9.45 -4.28 -4.18
CA GLU A 74 -8.45 -3.41 -3.54
C GLU A 74 -7.19 -4.19 -3.21
N PHE A 75 -7.34 -5.37 -2.61
CA PHE A 75 -6.22 -6.24 -2.24
C PHE A 75 -5.37 -6.63 -3.46
N ILE A 76 -6.03 -7.01 -4.56
CA ILE A 76 -5.38 -7.33 -5.85
C ILE A 76 -4.69 -6.08 -6.42
N THR A 77 -5.37 -4.93 -6.40
CA THR A 77 -4.84 -3.67 -6.95
C THR A 77 -3.60 -3.23 -6.19
N ALA A 78 -3.63 -3.29 -4.87
CA ALA A 78 -2.50 -2.92 -4.03
C ALA A 78 -1.35 -3.93 -4.15
N SER A 79 -1.63 -5.23 -4.26
CA SER A 79 -0.62 -6.24 -4.56
C SER A 79 0.05 -6.00 -5.92
N ALA A 80 -0.74 -5.69 -6.96
CA ALA A 80 -0.24 -5.36 -8.29
C ALA A 80 0.56 -4.05 -8.30
N ALA A 81 0.12 -3.03 -7.57
CA ALA A 81 0.83 -1.77 -7.40
C ALA A 81 2.17 -1.97 -6.70
N LEU A 82 2.22 -2.75 -5.60
CA LEU A 82 3.45 -3.08 -4.91
C LEU A 82 4.41 -3.88 -5.81
N TYR A 83 3.88 -4.84 -6.57
CA TYR A 83 4.68 -5.63 -7.51
C TYR A 83 5.24 -4.78 -8.66
N GLY A 84 4.42 -3.93 -9.27
CA GLY A 84 4.81 -3.04 -10.37
C GLY A 84 5.74 -1.91 -9.94
N CYS A 85 5.47 -1.30 -8.78
CA CYS A 85 6.30 -0.25 -8.22
C CYS A 85 7.62 -0.77 -7.67
N ARG A 86 7.84 -2.09 -7.50
CA ARG A 86 9.12 -2.57 -6.93
C ARG A 86 10.35 -2.29 -7.79
N TYR A 87 10.17 -2.06 -9.10
CA TYR A 87 11.25 -1.61 -9.96
C TYR A 87 11.56 -0.12 -9.77
N ILE A 88 10.55 0.69 -9.50
CA ILE A 88 10.69 2.14 -9.27
C ILE A 88 11.14 2.42 -7.83
N LEU A 89 10.55 1.76 -6.84
CA LEU A 89 10.90 1.89 -5.42
C LEU A 89 12.29 1.32 -5.10
N GLY A 90 12.69 0.22 -5.75
CA GLY A 90 14.04 -0.34 -5.61
C GLY A 90 15.11 0.64 -6.09
N TYR A 91 14.93 1.23 -7.28
CA TYR A 91 15.88 2.20 -7.83
C TYR A 91 15.77 3.61 -7.23
N ALA A 92 14.60 4.00 -6.69
CA ALA A 92 14.43 5.29 -6.05
C ALA A 92 15.03 5.36 -4.64
N PHE A 93 15.23 4.22 -3.95
CA PHE A 93 15.68 4.20 -2.55
C PHE A 93 17.06 3.57 -2.32
N SER A 94 17.61 2.73 -3.21
CA SER A 94 18.97 2.20 -3.03
C SER A 94 19.59 1.67 -4.33
N ASP A 95 20.83 2.08 -4.65
CA ASP A 95 21.61 1.58 -5.80
C ASP A 95 22.32 0.24 -5.48
N GLU A 96 22.16 -0.27 -4.25
CA GLU A 96 22.73 -1.54 -3.82
C GLU A 96 21.85 -2.73 -4.24
N LYS A 97 22.38 -3.53 -5.18
CA LYS A 97 21.71 -4.73 -5.73
C LYS A 97 21.25 -5.74 -4.68
N GLU A 98 21.92 -5.79 -3.53
CA GLU A 98 21.61 -6.72 -2.45
C GLU A 98 20.31 -6.35 -1.72
N VAL A 99 20.08 -5.04 -1.49
CA VAL A 99 18.84 -4.52 -0.90
C VAL A 99 17.66 -4.75 -1.84
N VAL A 100 17.88 -4.58 -3.14
CA VAL A 100 16.86 -4.87 -4.17
C VAL A 100 16.49 -6.36 -4.13
N ASP A 101 17.44 -7.29 -4.02
CA ASP A 101 17.17 -8.74 -3.93
C ASP A 101 16.43 -9.14 -2.65
N TYR A 102 16.69 -8.46 -1.54
CA TYR A 102 15.99 -8.72 -0.29
C TYR A 102 14.52 -8.24 -0.34
N VAL A 103 14.29 -7.02 -0.85
CA VAL A 103 12.94 -6.48 -1.09
C VAL A 103 12.20 -7.31 -2.15
N LYS A 104 12.92 -7.86 -3.16
CA LYS A 104 12.38 -8.82 -4.13
C LYS A 104 11.76 -10.03 -3.42
N LYS A 105 12.50 -10.67 -2.51
CA LYS A 105 12.04 -11.87 -1.79
C LYS A 105 10.92 -11.57 -0.81
N LEU A 106 11.01 -10.48 -0.06
CA LEU A 106 9.98 -10.07 0.89
C LEU A 106 8.64 -9.75 0.22
N LEU A 107 8.66 -8.98 -0.87
CA LEU A 107 7.44 -8.69 -1.63
C LEU A 107 6.83 -9.95 -2.26
N LEU A 108 7.65 -10.85 -2.79
CA LEU A 108 7.18 -12.14 -3.32
C LEU A 108 6.53 -13.00 -2.23
N PHE A 109 7.13 -13.06 -1.04
CA PHE A 109 6.57 -13.78 0.11
C PHE A 109 5.26 -13.14 0.59
N TYR A 110 5.21 -11.80 0.69
CA TYR A 110 4.00 -11.08 1.09
C TYR A 110 2.84 -11.32 0.12
N VAL A 111 3.09 -11.23 -1.19
CA VAL A 111 2.06 -11.49 -2.23
C VAL A 111 1.59 -12.96 -2.20
N TYR A 112 2.50 -13.92 -1.97
CA TYR A 112 2.14 -15.33 -1.82
C TYR A 112 1.26 -15.57 -0.59
N LEU A 113 1.63 -14.99 0.54
CA LEU A 113 0.88 -15.13 1.79
C LEU A 113 -0.52 -14.51 1.67
N SER A 114 -0.61 -13.33 1.07
CA SER A 114 -1.88 -12.66 0.77
C SER A 114 -2.80 -13.47 -0.12
N SER A 115 -2.26 -14.07 -1.17
CA SER A 115 -3.03 -14.88 -2.12
C SER A 115 -3.47 -16.23 -1.52
N SER A 116 -2.88 -16.64 -0.40
CA SER A 116 -3.26 -17.85 0.34
C SER A 116 -4.28 -17.59 1.47
N ILE A 117 -4.51 -16.32 1.84
CA ILE A 117 -5.42 -15.91 2.92
C ILE A 117 -6.74 -15.33 2.37
N ALA A 118 -6.73 -14.79 1.14
CA ALA A 118 -7.93 -14.38 0.41
C ALA A 118 -8.66 -15.57 -0.22
#